data_AF-A0A957WZ90-F1
#
_entry.id   AF-A0A957WZ90-F1
#
_cell.length_a   1.000
_cell.length_b   1.000
_cell.length_c   1.000
_cell.angle_alpha   90.00
_cell.angle_beta   90.00
_cell.angle_gamma   90.00
#
_symmetry.space_group_name_H-M   'P 1'
#
loop_
_entity.id
_entity.type
_entity.pdbx_description
1 polymer ?
#
loop_
_entity_poly.entity_id
_entity_poly.type
_entity_poly.pdbx_seq_one_letter_code
_entity_poly.pdbx_strand_id
1 'polypeptide(L)'
;TGGGDKPFQLGFQWYDANNQPVILPPAFDFRTPLPRTIAPDGMVELQAQLRSPDQPGSYRLRWDMVHELVTWFSSQGDPGLVVPVAITAAVPVTPPKEVEPTPGGQPISVEAQDVTGSLPQHATKRYPMRTHADIRRIIIHHTATPANITVERIAQFQVQNRDLPGIAYHFCVTAEGVVYQTQYLETVAIHAGPNSDDSVGVCLIGNFTNQPPPKAQLTATGTLLAQLVGLLGLPDNSIIGYNEIIATQSPGATWPQWKPVLLAKVNSLLTSVTPPADTGVTPPAETEVTPPVSDSQPVAGKPIEHYMLFWYRDQDNWAEWDLRGAIEYVARFPVTMGFSVEEAKLAKAVTVVGGPSGIPASVDAALRAAGCKVDRIAGATQRETREILEALVLQGKRFRNLQ
;
A
#
# COMPACT_ATOMS: atom_id res chain seq x y z
N THR A 1 -30.94 8.89 20.96
CA THR A 1 -30.73 9.72 19.75
C THR A 1 -29.52 9.20 19.01
N GLY A 2 -29.46 9.30 17.68
CA GLY A 2 -28.30 8.83 16.90
C GLY A 2 -26.99 9.60 17.13
N GLY A 3 -27.04 10.74 17.85
CA GLY A 3 -25.87 11.52 18.25
C GLY A 3 -25.68 11.60 19.78
N GLY A 4 -24.43 11.87 20.19
CA GLY A 4 -23.96 11.95 21.58
C GLY A 4 -22.74 11.05 21.83
N ASP A 5 -22.16 11.08 23.04
CA ASP A 5 -20.97 10.27 23.40
C ASP A 5 -21.24 8.75 23.44
N LYS A 6 -22.52 8.37 23.43
CA LYS A 6 -23.00 6.99 23.43
C LYS A 6 -24.15 6.86 22.41
N PRO A 7 -23.85 6.88 21.10
CA PRO A 7 -24.89 6.90 20.09
C PRO A 7 -25.60 5.53 20.00
N PHE A 8 -26.83 5.57 19.51
CA PHE A 8 -27.52 4.37 19.05
C PHE A 8 -27.10 4.08 17.60
N GLN A 9 -26.61 2.88 17.33
CA GLN A 9 -26.10 2.46 16.03
C GLN A 9 -26.60 1.07 15.68
N LEU A 10 -26.62 0.74 14.38
CA LEU A 10 -26.79 -0.64 13.93
C LEU A 10 -25.43 -1.31 13.90
N GLY A 11 -25.29 -2.43 14.62
CA GLY A 11 -24.13 -3.30 14.57
C GLY A 11 -24.50 -4.70 14.11
N PHE A 12 -23.54 -5.60 14.20
CA PHE A 12 -23.75 -7.01 13.90
C PHE A 12 -22.98 -7.90 14.88
N GLN A 13 -23.44 -9.12 15.03
CA GLN A 13 -22.79 -10.15 15.84
C GLN A 13 -22.77 -11.47 15.09
N TRP A 14 -21.64 -12.16 15.15
CA TRP A 14 -21.48 -13.48 14.55
C TRP A 14 -21.59 -14.57 15.61
N TYR A 15 -22.30 -15.64 15.27
CA TYR A 15 -22.37 -16.86 16.06
C TYR A 15 -22.00 -18.05 15.19
N ASP A 16 -21.19 -18.95 15.71
CA ASP A 16 -20.82 -20.18 15.01
C ASP A 16 -21.98 -21.21 15.00
N ALA A 17 -21.72 -22.36 14.38
CA ALA A 17 -22.68 -23.47 14.30
C ALA A 17 -23.12 -23.99 15.69
N ASN A 18 -22.30 -23.80 16.73
CA ASN A 18 -22.58 -24.19 18.12
C ASN A 18 -23.22 -23.07 18.95
N ASN A 19 -23.63 -21.97 18.31
CA ASN A 19 -24.18 -20.78 18.96
C ASN A 19 -23.19 -20.03 19.86
N GLN A 20 -21.88 -20.22 19.68
CA GLN A 20 -20.86 -19.46 20.38
C GLN A 20 -20.58 -18.14 19.65
N PRO A 21 -20.39 -17.02 20.38
CA PRO A 21 -20.08 -15.74 19.77
C PRO A 21 -18.70 -15.77 19.12
N VAL A 22 -18.62 -15.28 17.89
CA VAL A 22 -17.37 -15.12 17.14
C VAL A 22 -16.97 -13.66 17.23
N ILE A 23 -15.88 -13.40 17.95
CA ILE A 23 -15.38 -12.04 18.17
C ILE A 23 -14.45 -11.67 17.02
N LEU A 24 -14.83 -10.66 16.26
CA LEU A 24 -13.96 -10.07 15.25
C LEU A 24 -12.94 -9.13 15.90
N PRO A 25 -11.75 -8.96 15.30
CA PRO A 25 -10.84 -7.88 15.68
C PRO A 25 -11.57 -6.52 15.66
N PRO A 26 -11.29 -5.59 16.60
CA PRO A 26 -12.01 -4.32 16.68
C PRO A 26 -12.00 -3.48 15.39
N ALA A 27 -10.95 -3.60 14.57
CA ALA A 27 -10.84 -2.93 13.28
C ALA A 27 -11.87 -3.40 12.23
N PHE A 28 -12.51 -4.55 12.46
CA PHE A 28 -13.49 -5.18 11.57
C PHE A 28 -14.89 -5.24 12.20
N ASP A 29 -15.07 -4.71 13.41
CA ASP A 29 -16.34 -4.65 14.13
C ASP A 29 -17.06 -3.32 13.81
N PHE A 30 -17.63 -3.24 12.60
CA PHE A 30 -18.21 -1.99 12.10
C PHE A 30 -19.51 -1.61 12.82
N ARG A 31 -19.79 -0.30 12.82
CA ARG A 31 -21.06 0.30 13.28
C ARG A 31 -21.63 1.16 12.17
N THR A 32 -22.93 1.05 11.96
CA THR A 32 -23.67 1.84 10.98
C THR A 32 -24.48 2.89 11.75
N PRO A 33 -24.09 4.18 11.70
CA PRO A 33 -24.78 5.22 12.43
C PRO A 33 -26.18 5.46 11.85
N LEU A 34 -27.14 5.80 12.71
CA LEU A 34 -28.47 6.21 12.27
C LEU A 34 -28.40 7.62 11.67
N PRO A 35 -28.91 7.84 10.44
CA PRO A 35 -28.78 9.14 9.76
C PRO A 35 -29.62 10.24 10.40
N ARG A 36 -30.59 9.86 11.23
CA ARG A 36 -31.46 10.76 11.99
C ARG A 36 -32.07 10.04 13.19
N THR A 37 -32.62 10.81 14.13
CA THR A 37 -33.48 10.26 15.17
C THR A 37 -34.73 9.64 14.54
N ILE A 38 -35.07 8.44 14.96
CA ILE A 38 -36.23 7.69 14.49
C ILE A 38 -37.27 7.71 15.62
N ALA A 39 -38.47 8.19 15.30
CA ALA A 39 -39.61 8.17 16.24
C ALA A 39 -40.13 6.72 16.40
N PRO A 40 -40.93 6.41 17.44
CA PRO A 40 -41.65 5.14 17.53
C PRO A 40 -42.40 4.84 16.21
N ASP A 41 -42.34 3.58 15.76
CA ASP A 41 -42.88 3.08 14.48
C ASP A 41 -42.29 3.73 13.20
N GLY A 42 -41.32 4.63 13.34
CA GLY A 42 -40.58 5.20 12.23
C GLY A 42 -39.61 4.20 11.61
N MET A 43 -39.42 4.28 10.29
CA MET A 43 -38.48 3.44 9.55
C MET A 43 -37.37 4.28 8.91
N VAL A 44 -36.22 3.63 8.72
CA VAL A 44 -35.10 4.16 7.96
C VAL A 44 -34.45 3.02 7.19
N GLU A 45 -33.94 3.31 5.99
CA GLU A 45 -33.12 2.40 5.21
C GLU A 45 -31.64 2.71 5.47
N LEU A 46 -30.84 1.67 5.69
CA LEU A 46 -29.42 1.78 6.03
C LEU A 46 -28.59 0.91 5.09
N GLN A 47 -27.50 1.45 4.57
CA GLN A 47 -26.46 0.64 3.94
C GLN A 47 -25.43 0.24 4.99
N ALA A 48 -25.64 -0.93 5.59
CA ALA A 48 -24.79 -1.45 6.65
C ALA A 48 -23.54 -2.14 6.09
N GLN A 49 -22.40 -1.88 6.72
CA GLN A 49 -21.15 -2.56 6.42
C GLN A 49 -20.97 -3.77 7.35
N LEU A 50 -20.44 -4.85 6.81
CA LEU A 50 -20.25 -6.12 7.51
C LEU A 50 -18.91 -6.73 7.13
N ARG A 51 -18.21 -7.31 8.09
CA ARG A 51 -17.09 -8.24 7.86
C ARG A 51 -17.52 -9.65 8.26
N SER A 52 -17.27 -10.64 7.40
CA SER A 52 -17.47 -12.04 7.74
C SER A 52 -16.28 -12.60 8.54
N PRO A 53 -16.46 -13.63 9.39
CA PRO A 53 -15.37 -14.46 9.90
C PRO A 53 -14.46 -15.00 8.79
N ASP A 54 -13.18 -15.19 9.11
CA ASP A 54 -12.17 -15.72 8.16
C ASP A 54 -12.27 -17.23 7.96
N GLN A 55 -12.80 -17.93 8.96
CA GLN A 55 -12.95 -19.37 8.93
C GLN A 55 -14.20 -19.76 8.13
N PRO A 56 -14.07 -20.57 7.07
CA PRO A 56 -15.21 -21.14 6.38
C PRO A 56 -16.09 -21.96 7.32
N GLY A 57 -17.40 -21.90 7.14
CA GLY A 57 -18.34 -22.61 7.98
C GLY A 57 -19.75 -22.05 7.91
N SER A 58 -20.65 -22.68 8.65
CA SER A 58 -22.01 -22.19 8.85
C SER A 58 -22.06 -21.28 10.07
N TYR A 59 -22.59 -20.09 9.87
CA TYR A 59 -22.71 -19.06 10.90
C TYR A 59 -24.13 -18.51 10.94
N ARG A 60 -24.44 -17.83 12.04
CA ARG A 60 -25.58 -16.93 12.14
C ARG A 60 -25.07 -15.52 12.31
N LEU A 61 -25.47 -14.66 11.38
CA LEU A 61 -25.32 -13.22 11.47
C LEU A 61 -26.53 -12.66 12.19
N ARG A 62 -26.32 -11.95 13.29
CA ARG A 62 -27.36 -11.17 13.93
C ARG A 62 -27.13 -9.69 13.65
N TRP A 63 -28.10 -9.05 13.03
CA TRP A 63 -28.18 -7.59 13.02
C TRP A 63 -28.81 -7.14 14.34
N ASP A 64 -28.15 -6.22 15.03
CA ASP A 64 -28.55 -5.80 16.36
C ASP A 64 -28.32 -4.30 16.54
N MET A 65 -29.26 -3.66 17.23
CA MET A 65 -29.09 -2.28 17.64
C MET A 65 -28.20 -2.22 18.88
N VAL A 66 -27.26 -1.30 18.88
CA VAL A 66 -26.36 -1.05 20.02
C VAL A 66 -26.56 0.37 20.52
N HIS A 67 -26.69 0.51 21.83
CA HIS A 67 -26.41 1.75 22.52
C HIS A 67 -24.95 1.69 22.95
N GLU A 68 -24.09 2.42 22.24
CA GLU A 68 -22.64 2.31 22.39
C GLU A 68 -22.18 2.43 23.83
N LEU A 69 -21.29 1.53 24.24
CA LEU A 69 -20.75 1.47 25.61
C LEU A 69 -21.82 1.35 26.72
N VAL A 70 -23.05 0.94 26.37
CA VAL A 70 -24.15 0.71 27.31
C VAL A 70 -24.68 -0.71 27.19
N THR A 71 -25.31 -1.04 26.06
CA THR A 71 -25.91 -2.37 25.87
C THR A 71 -26.20 -2.63 24.40
N TRP A 72 -26.15 -3.91 24.04
CA TRP A 72 -26.85 -4.42 22.89
C TRP A 72 -28.35 -4.54 23.19
N PHE A 73 -29.21 -4.29 22.22
CA PHE A 73 -30.65 -4.41 22.39
C PHE A 73 -31.06 -5.86 22.60
N SER A 74 -30.35 -6.80 21.96
CA SER A 74 -30.47 -8.23 22.26
C SER A 74 -30.30 -8.60 23.72
N SER A 75 -29.38 -7.94 24.42
CA SER A 75 -29.16 -8.17 25.86
C SER A 75 -30.30 -7.62 26.72
N GLN A 76 -31.16 -6.79 26.14
CA GLN A 76 -32.40 -6.28 26.74
C GLN A 76 -33.65 -7.05 26.27
N GLY A 77 -33.47 -8.15 25.54
CA GLY A 77 -34.56 -9.03 25.11
C GLY A 77 -35.12 -8.75 23.70
N ASP A 78 -34.54 -7.82 22.94
CA ASP A 78 -34.92 -7.64 21.54
C ASP A 78 -34.51 -8.87 20.71
N PRO A 79 -35.44 -9.52 19.98
CA PRO A 79 -35.10 -10.72 19.21
C PRO A 79 -34.19 -10.40 18.00
N GLY A 80 -34.20 -9.17 17.48
CA GLY A 80 -33.39 -8.73 16.34
C GLY A 80 -33.65 -9.51 15.05
N LEU A 81 -32.85 -9.23 14.01
CA LEU A 81 -32.84 -9.99 12.76
C LEU A 81 -31.66 -10.97 12.77
N VAL A 82 -31.94 -12.26 12.65
CA VAL A 82 -30.92 -13.32 12.55
C VAL A 82 -30.98 -13.96 11.17
N VAL A 83 -29.85 -13.96 10.47
CA VAL A 83 -29.70 -14.49 9.12
C VAL A 83 -28.70 -15.65 9.15
N PRO A 84 -29.08 -16.86 8.69
CA PRO A 84 -28.11 -17.93 8.48
C PRO A 84 -27.19 -17.57 7.31
N VAL A 85 -25.88 -17.67 7.51
CA VAL A 85 -24.87 -17.35 6.50
C VAL A 85 -23.88 -18.50 6.40
N ALA A 86 -23.66 -19.00 5.19
CA ALA A 86 -22.57 -19.92 4.90
C ALA A 86 -21.37 -19.12 4.39
N ILE A 87 -20.26 -19.20 5.11
CA ILE A 87 -18.98 -18.67 4.67
C ILE A 87 -18.25 -19.81 3.99
N THR A 88 -18.02 -19.69 2.70
CA THR A 88 -17.21 -20.65 1.96
C THR A 88 -15.75 -20.23 2.01
N ALA A 89 -14.83 -21.20 1.90
CA ALA A 89 -13.43 -20.88 1.66
C ALA A 89 -13.35 -19.96 0.45
N ALA A 90 -12.64 -18.85 0.61
CA ALA A 90 -12.20 -18.10 -0.55
C ALA A 90 -11.42 -19.09 -1.42
N VAL A 91 -11.88 -19.28 -2.66
CA VAL A 91 -11.14 -20.08 -3.62
C VAL A 91 -9.73 -19.49 -3.67
N PRO A 92 -8.66 -20.28 -3.45
CA PRO A 92 -7.31 -19.76 -3.60
C PRO A 92 -7.22 -19.20 -5.02
N VAL A 93 -7.05 -17.89 -5.11
CA VAL A 93 -6.82 -17.24 -6.39
C VAL A 93 -5.44 -17.73 -6.81
N THR A 94 -5.39 -18.64 -7.77
CA THR A 94 -4.16 -19.02 -8.43
C THR A 94 -3.49 -17.73 -8.91
N PRO A 95 -2.20 -17.47 -8.60
CA PRO A 95 -1.52 -16.32 -9.16
C PRO A 95 -1.63 -16.39 -10.68
N PRO A 96 -2.00 -15.29 -11.39
CA PRO A 96 -2.09 -15.32 -12.83
C PRO A 96 -0.74 -15.75 -13.40
N LYS A 97 -0.79 -16.72 -14.31
CA LYS A 97 0.32 -17.11 -15.18
C LYS A 97 0.81 -15.82 -15.88
N GLU A 98 2.12 -15.62 -15.84
CA GLU A 98 2.87 -14.54 -16.47
C GLU A 98 2.28 -14.20 -17.85
N VAL A 99 1.73 -12.99 -17.97
CA VAL A 99 1.33 -12.40 -19.25
C VAL A 99 2.60 -11.76 -19.80
N GLU A 100 3.16 -12.35 -20.85
CA GLU A 100 4.17 -11.67 -21.67
C GLU A 100 3.67 -10.28 -22.07
N PRO A 101 4.54 -9.25 -22.11
CA PRO A 101 4.11 -7.88 -22.34
C PRO A 101 3.42 -7.78 -23.70
N THR A 102 2.11 -7.55 -23.70
CA THR A 102 1.38 -7.22 -24.93
C THR A 102 1.88 -5.87 -25.42
N PRO A 103 2.39 -5.73 -26.66
CA PRO A 103 2.75 -4.44 -27.21
C PRO A 103 1.44 -3.71 -27.55
N GLY A 104 1.04 -2.72 -26.75
CA GLY A 104 -0.13 -1.91 -27.13
C GLY A 104 -0.82 -1.04 -26.08
N GLY A 105 -0.42 -1.05 -24.82
CA GLY A 105 -0.91 -0.09 -23.82
C GLY A 105 0.26 0.43 -23.01
N GLN A 106 0.61 1.71 -23.15
CA GLN A 106 1.62 2.29 -22.28
C GLN A 106 1.19 2.11 -20.82
N PRO A 107 2.06 1.64 -19.91
CA PRO A 107 1.76 1.68 -18.49
C PRO A 107 1.41 3.13 -18.15
N ILE A 108 0.27 3.35 -17.49
CA ILE A 108 -0.12 4.67 -17.00
C ILE A 108 0.95 5.05 -15.97
N SER A 109 2.00 5.71 -16.45
CA SER A 109 3.17 6.09 -15.67
C SER A 109 2.82 7.39 -14.96
N VAL A 110 3.04 7.47 -13.65
CA VAL A 110 2.83 8.73 -12.94
C VAL A 110 3.93 9.69 -13.41
N GLU A 111 3.59 10.80 -14.07
CA GLU A 111 4.51 11.94 -14.17
C GLU A 111 4.55 12.70 -12.83
N ALA A 112 4.69 11.97 -11.73
CA ALA A 112 4.93 12.58 -10.42
C ALA A 112 6.40 12.94 -10.32
N GLN A 113 6.66 14.18 -9.93
CA GLN A 113 8.00 14.61 -9.57
C GLN A 113 8.31 14.08 -8.18
N ASP A 114 9.22 13.09 -8.09
CA ASP A 114 9.64 12.55 -6.80
C ASP A 114 10.59 13.52 -6.09
N VAL A 115 10.16 13.96 -4.91
CA VAL A 115 10.90 14.86 -4.01
C VAL A 115 11.01 14.30 -2.59
N THR A 116 10.73 13.01 -2.39
CA THR A 116 10.65 12.33 -1.08
C THR A 116 11.94 12.49 -0.24
N GLY A 117 13.10 12.65 -0.89
CA GLY A 117 14.40 12.90 -0.23
C GLY A 117 14.90 14.35 -0.28
N SER A 118 14.21 15.23 -1.00
CA SER A 118 14.69 16.59 -1.31
C SER A 118 14.05 17.69 -0.45
N LEU A 119 12.92 17.37 0.20
CA LEU A 119 12.18 18.33 1.02
C LEU A 119 12.79 18.47 2.43
N PRO A 120 12.58 19.61 3.11
CA PRO A 120 12.93 19.78 4.52
C PRO A 120 12.40 18.65 5.41
N GLN A 121 13.27 18.10 6.25
CA GLN A 121 12.95 17.07 7.24
C GLN A 121 13.43 17.47 8.64
N HIS A 122 12.81 16.90 9.67
CA HIS A 122 13.25 17.09 11.04
C HIS A 122 14.63 16.46 11.25
N ALA A 123 15.48 17.10 12.06
CA ALA A 123 16.82 16.61 12.34
C ALA A 123 16.81 15.16 12.86
N THR A 124 15.88 14.83 13.76
CA THR A 124 15.86 13.57 14.51
C THR A 124 14.59 12.72 14.41
N LYS A 125 13.45 13.30 14.00
CA LYS A 125 12.16 12.58 14.00
C LYS A 125 11.96 11.89 12.66
N ARG A 126 11.38 10.69 12.66
CA ARG A 126 11.09 9.91 11.45
C ARG A 126 9.68 9.35 11.51
N TYR A 127 9.07 9.17 10.35
CA TYR A 127 7.78 8.51 10.25
C TYR A 127 7.93 7.00 10.49
N PRO A 128 6.91 6.34 11.06
CA PRO A 128 6.80 4.88 11.01
C PRO A 128 6.66 4.40 9.56
N MET A 129 6.94 3.12 9.34
CA MET A 129 6.74 2.44 8.07
C MET A 129 5.65 1.37 8.20
N ARG A 130 4.99 1.06 7.08
CA ARG A 130 3.97 0.02 6.91
C ARG A 130 4.19 -0.74 5.60
N THR A 131 3.41 -1.79 5.36
CA THR A 131 3.39 -2.47 4.05
C THR A 131 2.31 -1.88 3.13
N HIS A 132 2.38 -2.17 1.83
CA HIS A 132 1.30 -1.82 0.90
C HIS A 132 -0.02 -2.51 1.24
N ALA A 133 0.03 -3.72 1.79
CA ALA A 133 -1.16 -4.47 2.20
C ALA A 133 -1.94 -3.80 3.35
N ASP A 134 -1.26 -2.95 4.13
CA ASP A 134 -1.89 -2.18 5.20
C ASP A 134 -2.66 -0.96 4.66
N ILE A 135 -2.44 -0.58 3.40
CA ILE A 135 -3.09 0.58 2.78
C ILE A 135 -4.46 0.16 2.26
N ARG A 136 -5.52 0.79 2.78
CA ARG A 136 -6.92 0.46 2.47
C ARG A 136 -7.68 1.60 1.81
N ARG A 137 -7.14 2.81 1.85
CA ARG A 137 -7.85 4.02 1.41
C ARG A 137 -6.93 5.17 1.04
N ILE A 138 -7.49 6.11 0.30
CA ILE A 138 -6.86 7.37 -0.06
C ILE A 138 -7.66 8.50 0.58
N ILE A 139 -7.00 9.35 1.37
CA ILE A 139 -7.63 10.49 2.04
C ILE A 139 -7.22 11.78 1.31
N ILE A 140 -8.22 12.50 0.83
CA ILE A 140 -8.07 13.78 0.13
C ILE A 140 -8.05 14.93 1.13
N HIS A 141 -7.06 15.81 0.95
CA HIS A 141 -6.86 17.02 1.75
C HIS A 141 -6.78 18.27 0.87
N HIS A 142 -6.94 19.43 1.51
CA HIS A 142 -6.42 20.70 1.00
C HIS A 142 -5.38 21.28 1.95
N THR A 143 -4.60 22.27 1.50
CA THR A 143 -3.68 22.98 2.40
C THR A 143 -4.35 24.10 3.20
N ALA A 144 -5.52 24.58 2.76
CA ALA A 144 -6.20 25.79 3.27
C ALA A 144 -5.34 27.07 3.13
N THR A 145 -4.41 27.09 2.18
CA THR A 145 -3.50 28.21 1.89
C THR A 145 -3.79 28.80 0.50
N PRO A 146 -3.14 29.92 0.14
CA PRO A 146 -3.07 30.33 -1.26
C PRO A 146 -2.53 29.21 -2.17
N ALA A 147 -3.00 29.18 -3.42
CA ALA A 147 -2.69 28.13 -4.39
C ALA A 147 -1.23 28.13 -4.88
N ASN A 148 -0.51 29.25 -4.69
CA ASN A 148 0.89 29.42 -5.13
C ASN A 148 1.93 29.03 -4.07
N ILE A 149 1.52 28.43 -2.94
CA ILE A 149 2.49 27.95 -1.95
C ILE A 149 3.22 26.71 -2.50
N THR A 150 4.52 26.64 -2.29
CA THR A 150 5.33 25.52 -2.79
C THR A 150 5.36 24.35 -1.81
N VAL A 151 5.65 23.15 -2.31
CA VAL A 151 5.79 21.94 -1.49
C VAL A 151 6.94 22.06 -0.47
N GLU A 152 8.02 22.76 -0.83
CA GLU A 152 9.15 23.05 0.08
C GLU A 152 8.69 23.93 1.24
N ARG A 153 7.84 24.94 0.97
CA ARG A 153 7.34 25.82 2.02
C ARG A 153 6.37 25.12 2.95
N ILE A 154 5.53 24.22 2.43
CA ILE A 154 4.65 23.37 3.23
C ILE A 154 5.50 22.45 4.13
N ALA A 155 6.49 21.75 3.57
CA ALA A 155 7.40 20.88 4.31
C ALA A 155 8.16 21.66 5.39
N GLN A 156 8.71 22.83 5.05
CA GLN A 156 9.40 23.71 6.00
C GLN A 156 8.50 24.09 7.18
N PHE A 157 7.27 24.53 6.92
CA PHE A 157 6.32 24.89 7.98
C PHE A 157 5.96 23.69 8.87
N GLN A 158 5.74 22.52 8.28
CA GLN A 158 5.38 21.33 9.04
C GLN A 158 6.53 20.83 9.93
N VAL A 159 7.77 20.94 9.47
CA VAL A 159 8.95 20.63 10.29
C VAL A 159 9.19 21.70 11.35
N GLN A 160 9.27 22.97 10.97
CA GLN A 160 9.74 24.04 11.85
C GLN A 160 8.66 24.55 12.82
N ASN A 161 7.40 24.60 12.39
CA ASN A 161 6.30 25.17 13.18
C ASN A 161 5.37 24.12 13.78
N ARG A 162 5.31 22.91 13.21
CA ARG A 162 4.50 21.80 13.74
C ARG A 162 5.32 20.65 14.32
N ASP A 163 6.65 20.75 14.27
CA ASP A 163 7.57 19.77 14.86
C ASP A 163 7.32 18.34 14.34
N LEU A 164 6.94 18.22 13.06
CA LEU A 164 6.70 16.95 12.39
C LEU A 164 7.98 16.38 11.76
N PRO A 165 8.08 15.05 11.58
CA PRO A 165 9.23 14.41 10.91
C PRO A 165 9.55 14.96 9.51
N GLY A 166 8.54 15.39 8.77
CA GLY A 166 8.65 15.91 7.41
C GLY A 166 7.29 16.41 6.93
N ILE A 167 7.09 16.52 5.62
CA ILE A 167 5.76 16.77 5.06
C ILE A 167 4.81 15.59 5.33
N ALA A 168 3.56 15.89 5.64
CA ALA A 168 2.57 14.96 6.18
C ALA A 168 1.80 14.16 5.12
N TYR A 169 1.93 14.50 3.84
CA TYR A 169 1.19 13.89 2.74
C TYR A 169 2.12 13.05 1.88
N HIS A 170 1.54 12.07 1.18
CA HIS A 170 2.27 11.22 0.23
C HIS A 170 2.39 11.90 -1.14
N PHE A 171 1.34 12.61 -1.52
CA PHE A 171 1.31 13.40 -2.75
C PHE A 171 0.78 14.80 -2.50
N CYS A 172 1.34 15.77 -3.21
CA CYS A 172 0.82 17.12 -3.31
C CYS A 172 0.54 17.47 -4.77
N VAL A 173 -0.61 18.11 -5.05
CA VAL A 173 -1.00 18.51 -6.41
C VAL A 173 -1.18 20.02 -6.46
N THR A 174 -0.47 20.70 -7.36
CA THR A 174 -0.56 22.16 -7.57
C THR A 174 -1.81 22.56 -8.34
N ALA A 175 -2.16 23.86 -8.36
CA ALA A 175 -3.30 24.36 -9.13
C ALA A 175 -3.14 24.13 -10.65
N GLU A 176 -1.89 24.09 -11.13
CA GLU A 176 -1.50 23.84 -12.51
C GLU A 176 -1.56 22.34 -12.87
N GLY A 177 -1.78 21.45 -11.90
CA GLY A 177 -1.85 20.00 -12.10
C GLY A 177 -0.49 19.28 -12.04
N VAL A 178 0.55 19.92 -11.53
CA VAL A 178 1.82 19.23 -11.23
C VAL A 178 1.64 18.36 -10.00
N VAL A 179 2.00 17.08 -10.12
CA VAL A 179 1.95 16.09 -9.03
C VAL A 179 3.36 15.94 -8.46
N TYR A 180 3.49 16.11 -7.15
CA TYR A 180 4.70 15.81 -6.39
C TYR A 180 4.47 14.56 -5.56
N GLN A 181 5.36 13.58 -5.65
CA GLN A 181 5.48 12.52 -4.65
C GLN A 181 6.40 13.03 -3.54
N THR A 182 5.86 13.11 -2.33
CA THR A 182 6.51 13.74 -1.19
C THR A 182 6.84 12.78 -0.06
N GLN A 183 6.22 11.59 -0.06
CA GLN A 183 6.59 10.45 0.78
C GLN A 183 6.41 9.14 0.01
N TYR A 184 7.12 8.09 0.44
CA TYR A 184 6.87 6.72 -0.01
C TYR A 184 5.49 6.23 0.47
N LEU A 185 4.81 5.35 -0.28
CA LEU A 185 3.50 4.79 0.10
C LEU A 185 3.55 4.03 1.44
N GLU A 186 4.68 3.39 1.70
CA GLU A 186 5.01 2.67 2.92
C GLU A 186 5.25 3.60 4.11
N THR A 187 5.33 4.92 3.92
CA THR A 187 5.49 5.89 5.01
C THR A 187 4.17 6.14 5.71
N VAL A 188 4.09 5.99 7.02
CA VAL A 188 2.91 6.41 7.80
C VAL A 188 2.97 7.92 8.03
N ALA A 189 2.65 8.69 7.00
CA ALA A 189 2.70 10.15 7.04
C ALA A 189 1.54 10.72 7.88
N ILE A 190 1.82 11.71 8.74
CA ILE A 190 0.88 12.20 9.78
C ILE A 190 -0.11 13.23 9.19
N HIS A 191 -0.98 12.81 8.26
CA HIS A 191 -2.02 13.67 7.67
C HIS A 191 -3.42 13.52 8.27
N ALA A 192 -3.75 12.41 8.94
CA ALA A 192 -5.12 12.12 9.36
C ALA A 192 -5.25 11.51 10.77
N GLY A 193 -4.30 11.78 11.67
CA GLY A 193 -4.28 11.18 13.01
C GLY A 193 -4.21 9.66 12.92
N PRO A 194 -4.99 8.89 13.71
CA PRO A 194 -5.01 7.42 13.62
C PRO A 194 -5.37 6.87 12.24
N ASN A 195 -6.06 7.67 11.41
CA ASN A 195 -6.41 7.27 10.05
C ASN A 195 -5.22 7.34 9.08
N SER A 196 -4.07 7.85 9.52
CA SER A 196 -2.83 7.83 8.73
C SER A 196 -2.27 6.43 8.55
N ASP A 197 -2.53 5.51 9.48
CA ASP A 197 -1.89 4.19 9.55
C ASP A 197 -2.22 3.32 8.33
N ASP A 198 -3.44 3.43 7.79
CA ASP A 198 -3.94 2.59 6.69
C ASP A 198 -4.25 3.37 5.41
N SER A 199 -3.74 4.60 5.27
CA SER A 199 -4.14 5.45 4.15
C SER A 199 -3.03 6.26 3.50
N VAL A 200 -3.23 6.52 2.20
CA VAL A 200 -2.41 7.45 1.41
C VAL A 200 -3.05 8.83 1.46
N GLY A 201 -2.30 9.81 1.94
CA GLY A 201 -2.71 11.21 1.96
C GLY A 201 -2.37 11.92 0.64
N VAL A 202 -3.39 12.38 -0.08
CA VAL A 202 -3.25 13.22 -1.29
C VAL A 202 -3.74 14.62 -0.96
N CYS A 203 -2.88 15.63 -1.07
CA CYS A 203 -3.19 17.01 -0.71
C CYS A 203 -3.21 17.93 -1.93
N LEU A 204 -4.35 18.57 -2.20
CA LEU A 204 -4.46 19.60 -3.22
C LEU A 204 -4.05 20.95 -2.63
N ILE A 205 -3.05 21.58 -3.22
CA ILE A 205 -2.56 22.89 -2.77
C ILE A 205 -3.60 23.96 -3.12
N GLY A 206 -4.13 24.63 -2.11
CA GLY A 206 -5.17 25.65 -2.24
C GLY A 206 -6.17 25.67 -1.07
N ASN A 207 -7.14 26.57 -1.16
CA ASN A 207 -8.26 26.68 -0.23
C ASN A 207 -9.57 26.51 -1.00
N PHE A 208 -10.23 25.36 -0.80
CA PHE A 208 -11.45 24.98 -1.51
C PHE A 208 -12.72 25.11 -0.66
N THR A 209 -12.69 25.97 0.36
CA THR A 209 -13.89 26.22 1.18
C THR A 209 -14.99 26.87 0.37
N ASN A 210 -14.66 27.82 -0.52
CA ASN A 210 -15.66 28.60 -1.28
C ASN A 210 -15.68 28.30 -2.78
N GLN A 211 -14.63 27.68 -3.32
CA GLN A 211 -14.49 27.39 -4.75
C GLN A 211 -13.86 26.01 -4.93
N PRO A 212 -14.28 25.22 -5.94
CA PRO A 212 -13.66 23.94 -6.23
C PRO A 212 -12.24 24.11 -6.80
N PRO A 213 -11.41 23.04 -6.80
CA PRO A 213 -10.10 23.07 -7.43
C PRO A 213 -10.18 23.34 -8.94
N PRO A 214 -9.16 23.99 -9.55
CA PRO A 214 -9.09 24.17 -10.99
C PRO A 214 -9.11 22.85 -11.77
N LYS A 215 -9.59 22.90 -13.02
CA LYS A 215 -9.73 21.71 -13.87
C LYS A 215 -8.42 20.93 -14.07
N ALA A 216 -7.28 21.62 -14.19
CA ALA A 216 -5.98 20.98 -14.35
C ALA A 216 -5.61 20.15 -13.11
N GLN A 217 -5.76 20.73 -11.92
CA GLN A 217 -5.57 20.05 -10.64
C GLN A 217 -6.51 18.85 -10.47
N LEU A 218 -7.80 18.97 -10.81
CA LEU A 218 -8.75 17.84 -10.76
C LEU A 218 -8.39 16.72 -11.74
N THR A 219 -7.94 17.08 -12.95
CA THR A 219 -7.55 16.10 -13.98
C THR A 219 -6.32 15.31 -13.54
N ALA A 220 -5.28 15.99 -13.07
CA ALA A 220 -4.06 15.36 -12.56
C ALA A 220 -4.35 14.48 -11.34
N THR A 221 -5.17 14.98 -10.41
CA THR A 221 -5.59 14.22 -9.22
C THR A 221 -6.36 12.96 -9.63
N GLY A 222 -7.33 13.05 -10.55
CA GLY A 222 -8.09 11.88 -10.99
C GLY A 222 -7.22 10.81 -11.66
N THR A 223 -6.21 11.21 -12.44
CA THR A 223 -5.23 10.28 -13.02
C THR A 223 -4.38 9.61 -11.93
N LEU A 224 -3.84 10.39 -10.99
CA LEU A 224 -3.09 9.87 -9.84
C LEU A 224 -3.91 8.87 -9.03
N LEU A 225 -5.17 9.19 -8.74
CA LEU A 225 -6.05 8.32 -7.98
C LEU A 225 -6.34 7.00 -8.70
N ALA A 226 -6.55 7.03 -10.02
CA ALA A 226 -6.75 5.80 -10.80
C ALA A 226 -5.52 4.89 -10.73
N GLN A 227 -4.33 5.47 -10.81
CA GLN A 227 -3.07 4.73 -10.69
C GLN A 227 -2.90 4.14 -9.29
N LEU A 228 -3.14 4.93 -8.23
CA LEU A 228 -3.04 4.45 -6.87
C LEU A 228 -4.04 3.35 -6.56
N VAL A 229 -5.29 3.48 -7.03
CA VAL A 229 -6.33 2.45 -6.88
C VAL A 229 -5.91 1.16 -7.58
N GLY A 230 -5.43 1.24 -8.83
CA GLY A 230 -4.96 0.07 -9.57
C GLY A 230 -3.71 -0.57 -8.95
N LEU A 231 -2.73 0.23 -8.54
CA LEU A 231 -1.47 -0.23 -7.95
C LEU A 231 -1.69 -0.93 -6.60
N LEU A 232 -2.59 -0.41 -5.78
CA LEU A 232 -2.84 -0.89 -4.42
C LEU A 232 -4.02 -1.87 -4.34
N GLY A 233 -4.70 -2.14 -5.46
CA GLY A 233 -5.87 -3.03 -5.48
C GLY A 233 -7.03 -2.53 -4.62
N LEU A 234 -7.23 -1.22 -4.53
CA LEU A 234 -8.22 -0.63 -3.63
C LEU A 234 -9.63 -0.73 -4.21
N PRO A 235 -10.67 -0.87 -3.36
CA PRO A 235 -12.06 -0.86 -3.83
C PRO A 235 -12.51 0.53 -4.29
N ASP A 236 -13.56 0.60 -5.10
CA ASP A 236 -14.10 1.84 -5.69
C ASP A 236 -14.47 2.93 -4.66
N ASN A 237 -14.80 2.53 -3.43
CA ASN A 237 -15.17 3.43 -2.34
C ASN A 237 -13.99 3.87 -1.45
N SER A 238 -12.76 3.54 -1.83
CA SER A 238 -11.55 3.81 -1.05
C SER A 238 -11.08 5.27 -1.07
N ILE A 239 -11.68 6.12 -1.91
CA ILE A 239 -11.33 7.55 -2.04
C ILE A 239 -12.30 8.39 -1.22
N ILE A 240 -11.79 9.03 -0.16
CA ILE A 240 -12.59 9.80 0.79
C ILE A 240 -11.96 11.16 1.10
N GLY A 241 -12.78 12.16 1.38
CA GLY A 241 -12.35 13.46 1.91
C GLY A 241 -12.11 13.37 3.42
N TYR A 242 -11.17 14.16 3.95
CA TYR A 242 -10.88 14.12 5.38
C TYR A 242 -12.10 14.50 6.26
N ASN A 243 -12.99 15.36 5.78
CA ASN A 243 -14.24 15.73 6.45
C ASN A 243 -15.27 14.60 6.52
N GLU A 244 -15.10 13.53 5.75
CA GLU A 244 -16.00 12.36 5.80
C GLU A 244 -15.68 11.46 7.00
N ILE A 245 -14.53 11.66 7.65
CA ILE A 245 -14.08 10.82 8.77
C ILE A 245 -13.86 11.58 10.09
N ILE A 246 -13.73 12.91 10.05
CA ILE A 246 -13.62 13.74 11.26
C ILE A 246 -14.21 15.13 11.01
N ALA A 247 -14.61 15.82 12.09
CA ALA A 247 -15.05 17.21 12.04
C ALA A 247 -13.87 18.15 11.68
N THR A 248 -13.63 18.33 10.38
CA THR A 248 -12.59 19.20 9.81
C THR A 248 -13.12 19.92 8.58
N GLN A 249 -12.48 21.04 8.21
CA GLN A 249 -12.81 21.76 6.98
C GLN A 249 -12.14 21.16 5.74
N SER A 250 -11.10 20.32 5.91
CA SER A 250 -10.40 19.67 4.79
C SER A 250 -11.25 18.55 4.17
N PRO A 251 -11.34 18.41 2.83
CA PRO A 251 -10.58 19.13 1.80
C PRO A 251 -11.28 20.39 1.27
N GLY A 252 -12.26 20.93 1.98
CA GLY A 252 -13.01 22.13 1.65
C GLY A 252 -14.51 21.87 1.66
N ALA A 253 -15.32 22.89 1.98
CA ALA A 253 -16.77 22.77 1.98
C ALA A 253 -17.35 22.48 0.58
N THR A 254 -16.59 22.74 -0.50
CA THR A 254 -16.99 22.38 -1.87
C THR A 254 -16.75 20.91 -2.22
N TRP A 255 -16.16 20.09 -1.34
CA TRP A 255 -15.88 18.65 -1.59
C TRP A 255 -17.02 17.85 -2.25
N PRO A 256 -18.29 18.01 -1.82
CA PRO A 256 -19.41 17.31 -2.46
C PRO A 256 -19.58 17.62 -3.96
N GLN A 257 -19.09 18.77 -4.44
CA GLN A 257 -19.18 19.19 -5.83
C GLN A 257 -18.14 18.50 -6.72
N TRP A 258 -16.93 18.25 -6.21
CA TRP A 258 -15.81 17.76 -7.02
C TRP A 258 -15.37 16.32 -6.71
N LYS A 259 -15.86 15.70 -5.62
CA LYS A 259 -15.74 14.24 -5.41
C LYS A 259 -16.28 13.43 -6.59
N PRO A 260 -17.52 13.69 -7.10
CA PRO A 260 -18.05 12.93 -8.23
C PRO A 260 -17.21 13.09 -9.51
N VAL A 261 -16.60 14.26 -9.71
CA VAL A 261 -15.73 14.54 -10.86
C VAL A 261 -14.47 13.67 -10.81
N LEU A 262 -13.84 13.53 -9.64
CA LEU A 262 -12.69 12.65 -9.46
C LEU A 262 -13.08 11.18 -9.67
N LEU A 263 -14.17 10.71 -9.06
CA LEU A 263 -14.61 9.32 -9.19
C LEU A 263 -14.97 8.97 -10.64
N ALA A 264 -15.63 9.87 -11.37
CA ALA A 264 -15.91 9.67 -12.79
C ALA A 264 -14.63 9.55 -13.62
N LYS A 265 -13.61 10.36 -13.33
CA LYS A 265 -12.30 10.27 -13.99
C LYS A 265 -11.59 8.96 -13.67
N VAL A 266 -11.58 8.54 -12.40
CA VAL A 266 -11.00 7.25 -11.97
C VAL A 266 -11.67 6.09 -12.70
N ASN A 267 -12.99 6.02 -12.66
CA ASN A 267 -13.75 4.95 -13.31
C ASN A 267 -13.52 4.93 -14.84
N SER A 268 -13.44 6.10 -15.49
CA SER A 268 -13.16 6.17 -16.93
C SER A 268 -11.79 5.59 -17.29
N LEU A 269 -10.78 5.79 -16.43
CA LEU A 269 -9.43 5.30 -16.68
C LEU A 269 -9.33 3.80 -16.38
N LEU A 270 -9.97 3.32 -15.31
CA LEU A 270 -9.98 1.89 -14.97
C LEU A 270 -10.77 1.04 -15.99
N THR A 271 -11.83 1.59 -16.59
CA THR A 271 -12.64 0.88 -17.61
C THR A 271 -12.00 0.88 -19.00
N SER A 272 -11.18 1.89 -19.33
CA SER A 272 -10.49 2.02 -20.62
C SER A 272 -9.34 1.02 -20.85
N VAL A 273 -9.04 0.16 -19.85
CA VAL A 273 -7.97 -0.86 -19.90
C VAL A 273 -8.49 -2.25 -20.32
N THR A 274 -9.75 -2.36 -20.75
CA THR A 274 -10.32 -3.64 -21.23
C THR A 274 -9.86 -3.96 -22.66
N PRO A 275 -9.32 -5.17 -22.98
CA PRO A 275 -8.98 -5.55 -24.34
C PRO A 275 -10.22 -5.62 -25.26
N PRO A 276 -10.07 -5.53 -26.60
CA PRO A 276 -11.18 -5.75 -27.52
C PRO A 276 -11.78 -7.15 -27.33
N ALA A 277 -13.10 -7.24 -27.49
CA ALA A 277 -13.88 -8.46 -27.35
C ALA A 277 -13.33 -9.61 -28.23
N ASP A 278 -13.28 -10.78 -27.60
CA ASP A 278 -12.92 -12.09 -28.13
C ASP A 278 -13.69 -12.44 -29.42
N THR A 279 -13.05 -12.29 -30.59
CA THR A 279 -13.51 -12.94 -31.82
C THR A 279 -12.94 -14.35 -31.82
N GLY A 280 -13.77 -15.30 -31.37
CA GLY A 280 -13.42 -16.70 -31.17
C GLY A 280 -12.49 -17.29 -32.23
N VAL A 281 -11.27 -17.60 -31.80
CA VAL A 281 -10.37 -18.50 -32.51
C VAL A 281 -10.13 -19.69 -31.58
N THR A 282 -10.67 -20.85 -31.98
CA THR A 282 -10.38 -22.15 -31.36
C THR A 282 -8.87 -22.41 -31.34
N PRO A 283 -8.28 -22.86 -30.22
CA PRO A 283 -6.86 -23.20 -30.18
C PRO A 283 -6.58 -24.44 -31.05
N PRO A 284 -5.51 -24.45 -31.86
CA PRO A 284 -5.04 -25.70 -32.45
C PRO A 284 -4.34 -26.57 -31.40
N ALA A 285 -4.39 -27.88 -31.63
CA ALA A 285 -3.91 -28.93 -30.74
C ALA A 285 -2.44 -28.75 -30.30
N GLU A 286 -2.20 -29.10 -29.02
CA GLU A 286 -0.88 -29.16 -28.39
C GLU A 286 0.10 -29.96 -29.23
N THR A 287 1.18 -29.30 -29.65
CA THR A 287 2.40 -29.99 -30.09
C THR A 287 3.43 -29.83 -28.97
N GLU A 288 3.85 -30.98 -28.46
CA GLU A 288 4.88 -31.18 -27.46
C GLU A 288 6.20 -30.57 -27.96
N VAL A 289 6.65 -29.48 -27.34
CA VAL A 289 7.96 -28.88 -27.61
C VAL A 289 8.96 -29.45 -26.60
N THR A 290 9.82 -30.33 -27.08
CA THR A 290 11.03 -30.76 -26.37
C THR A 290 12.00 -29.58 -26.21
N PRO A 291 12.67 -29.41 -25.05
CA PRO A 291 13.63 -28.33 -24.88
C PRO A 291 14.90 -28.61 -25.71
N PRO A 292 15.55 -27.60 -26.30
CA PRO A 292 16.81 -27.81 -26.99
C PRO A 292 17.91 -28.10 -25.97
N VAL A 293 18.49 -29.30 -26.07
CA VAL A 293 19.81 -29.61 -25.54
C VAL A 293 20.81 -28.74 -26.30
N SER A 294 21.45 -27.80 -25.61
CA SER A 294 22.68 -27.19 -26.09
C SER A 294 23.85 -27.86 -25.40
N ASP A 295 24.53 -28.72 -26.16
CA ASP A 295 25.86 -29.23 -25.84
C ASP A 295 26.83 -28.04 -25.77
N SER A 296 27.19 -27.64 -24.55
CA SER A 296 28.51 -27.06 -24.30
C SER A 296 29.01 -27.51 -22.93
N GLN A 297 30.16 -28.16 -22.96
CA GLN A 297 30.90 -28.63 -21.79
C GLN A 297 31.18 -27.50 -20.79
N PRO A 298 31.37 -27.80 -19.49
CA PRO A 298 31.54 -26.81 -18.45
C PRO A 298 32.77 -25.94 -18.72
N VAL A 299 32.55 -24.67 -19.01
CA VAL A 299 33.61 -23.67 -18.99
C VAL A 299 34.09 -23.58 -17.56
N ALA A 300 35.36 -23.92 -17.31
CA ALA A 300 36.03 -23.72 -16.04
C ALA A 300 36.10 -22.21 -15.74
N GLY A 301 35.06 -21.69 -15.13
CA GLY A 301 34.88 -20.28 -14.86
C GLY A 301 33.57 -20.06 -14.14
N LYS A 302 33.53 -19.06 -13.26
CA LYS A 302 32.32 -18.66 -12.56
C LYS A 302 31.42 -17.88 -13.53
N PRO A 303 30.24 -18.41 -13.91
CA PRO A 303 29.40 -17.81 -14.97
C PRO A 303 28.73 -16.51 -14.54
N ILE A 304 28.61 -16.26 -13.23
CA ILE A 304 28.01 -15.04 -12.69
C ILE A 304 29.13 -14.06 -12.32
N GLU A 305 29.09 -12.83 -12.85
CA GLU A 305 30.10 -11.81 -12.50
C GLU A 305 29.94 -11.33 -11.06
N HIS A 306 28.70 -10.98 -10.67
CA HIS A 306 28.40 -10.41 -9.37
C HIS A 306 27.01 -10.84 -8.92
N TYR A 307 26.94 -11.56 -7.79
CA TYR A 307 25.69 -11.96 -7.16
C TYR A 307 25.43 -11.16 -5.87
N MET A 308 24.23 -10.65 -5.70
CA MET A 308 23.78 -9.98 -4.48
C MET A 308 22.88 -10.94 -3.70
N LEU A 309 23.38 -11.45 -2.57
CA LEU A 309 22.75 -12.52 -1.79
C LEU A 309 21.97 -11.93 -0.61
N PHE A 310 20.70 -12.32 -0.53
CA PHE A 310 19.75 -11.95 0.52
C PHE A 310 19.32 -13.17 1.33
N TRP A 311 18.89 -12.97 2.58
CA TRP A 311 18.36 -14.07 3.40
C TRP A 311 16.88 -14.34 3.07
N TYR A 312 16.48 -15.60 3.18
CA TYR A 312 15.10 -16.04 2.99
C TYR A 312 14.84 -17.22 3.94
N ARG A 313 13.69 -17.22 4.61
CA ARG A 313 13.24 -18.36 5.44
C ARG A 313 11.89 -18.87 4.95
N ASP A 314 10.95 -17.96 4.76
CA ASP A 314 9.62 -18.21 4.21
C ASP A 314 9.02 -16.91 3.63
N GLN A 315 7.80 -16.99 3.12
CA GLN A 315 7.09 -15.89 2.44
C GLN A 315 6.84 -14.65 3.32
N ASP A 316 6.80 -14.82 4.64
CA ASP A 316 6.53 -13.76 5.61
C ASP A 316 7.80 -13.32 6.35
N ASN A 317 8.86 -14.14 6.31
CA ASN A 317 10.14 -13.93 6.99
C ASN A 317 11.31 -14.03 6.02
N TRP A 318 11.58 -12.95 5.31
CA TRP A 318 12.69 -12.84 4.37
C TRP A 318 13.27 -11.43 4.35
N ALA A 319 14.38 -11.23 3.63
CA ALA A 319 15.13 -9.98 3.55
C ALA A 319 14.44 -8.87 2.75
N GLU A 320 13.12 -8.69 2.91
CA GLU A 320 12.32 -7.74 2.14
C GLU A 320 12.90 -6.32 2.20
N TRP A 321 13.21 -5.85 3.41
CA TRP A 321 13.73 -4.50 3.63
C TRP A 321 15.12 -4.28 3.04
N ASP A 322 15.99 -5.29 3.15
CA ASP A 322 17.34 -5.24 2.58
C ASP A 322 17.26 -5.26 1.03
N LEU A 323 16.34 -6.04 0.47
CA LEU A 323 16.09 -6.11 -0.98
C LEU A 323 15.59 -4.77 -1.51
N ARG A 324 14.58 -4.16 -0.85
CA ARG A 324 14.04 -2.85 -1.22
C ARG A 324 15.08 -1.75 -1.10
N GLY A 325 15.90 -1.78 -0.05
CA GLY A 325 17.01 -0.84 0.14
C GLY A 325 18.12 -0.95 -0.92
N ALA A 326 18.16 -2.05 -1.67
CA ALA A 326 19.14 -2.30 -2.71
C ALA A 326 18.72 -1.87 -4.13
N ILE A 327 17.47 -1.43 -4.34
CA ILE A 327 16.95 -1.14 -5.68
C ILE A 327 17.84 -0.16 -6.46
N GLU A 328 18.26 0.94 -5.85
CA GLU A 328 19.15 1.93 -6.48
C GLU A 328 20.54 1.36 -6.80
N TYR A 329 21.04 0.46 -5.94
CA TYR A 329 22.30 -0.22 -6.16
C TYR A 329 22.23 -1.16 -7.35
N VAL A 330 21.15 -1.95 -7.46
CA VAL A 330 20.91 -2.86 -8.58
C VAL A 330 20.68 -2.09 -9.88
N ALA A 331 19.98 -0.94 -9.83
CA ALA A 331 19.80 -0.07 -10.99
C ALA A 331 21.13 0.53 -11.48
N ARG A 332 22.07 0.81 -10.57
CA ARG A 332 23.37 1.40 -10.90
C ARG A 332 24.40 0.39 -11.41
N PHE A 333 24.38 -0.82 -10.85
CA PHE A 333 25.38 -1.84 -11.14
C PHE A 333 24.71 -3.11 -11.68
N PRO A 334 25.13 -3.64 -12.85
CA PRO A 334 24.61 -4.91 -13.34
C PRO A 334 25.03 -6.03 -12.39
N VAL A 335 24.05 -6.55 -11.66
CA VAL A 335 24.18 -7.65 -10.69
C VAL A 335 23.09 -8.68 -10.94
N THR A 336 23.41 -9.95 -10.68
CA THR A 336 22.42 -10.99 -10.45
C THR A 336 22.05 -10.95 -8.97
N MET A 337 20.79 -11.16 -8.61
CA MET A 337 20.34 -11.09 -7.21
C MET A 337 19.43 -12.27 -6.88
N GLY A 338 19.47 -12.71 -5.62
CA GLY A 338 18.60 -13.79 -5.16
C GLY A 338 18.92 -14.27 -3.76
N PHE A 339 18.39 -15.43 -3.41
CA PHE A 339 18.38 -15.96 -2.05
C PHE A 339 19.17 -17.27 -1.91
N SER A 340 19.75 -17.78 -3.00
CA SER A 340 20.40 -19.09 -3.03
C SER A 340 21.91 -18.98 -2.81
N VAL A 341 22.38 -19.60 -1.73
CA VAL A 341 23.83 -19.72 -1.46
C VAL A 341 24.52 -20.55 -2.55
N GLU A 342 23.86 -21.57 -3.09
CA GLU A 342 24.45 -22.42 -4.14
C GLU A 342 24.60 -21.66 -5.47
N GLU A 343 23.64 -20.81 -5.83
CA GLU A 343 23.78 -19.91 -6.98
C GLU A 343 24.89 -18.88 -6.74
N ALA A 344 24.95 -18.30 -5.54
CA ALA A 344 25.99 -17.33 -5.18
C ALA A 344 27.41 -17.93 -5.27
N LYS A 345 27.59 -19.24 -5.05
CA LYS A 345 28.89 -19.92 -5.25
C LYS A 345 29.36 -19.91 -6.71
N LEU A 346 28.44 -19.81 -7.66
CA LEU A 346 28.74 -19.69 -9.10
C LEU A 346 29.23 -18.28 -9.49
N ALA A 347 29.30 -17.33 -8.55
CA ALA A 347 29.67 -15.94 -8.83
C ALA A 347 31.13 -15.60 -8.51
N LYS A 348 31.76 -14.77 -9.35
CA LYS A 348 33.11 -14.23 -9.11
C LYS A 348 33.16 -13.36 -7.87
N ALA A 349 32.19 -12.45 -7.74
CA ALA A 349 31.99 -11.63 -6.55
C ALA A 349 30.60 -11.82 -5.96
N VAL A 350 30.50 -11.80 -4.63
CA VAL A 350 29.23 -11.87 -3.90
C VAL A 350 29.14 -10.70 -2.93
N THR A 351 28.08 -9.89 -3.07
CA THR A 351 27.68 -8.93 -2.04
C THR A 351 26.63 -9.60 -1.15
N VAL A 352 26.97 -9.87 0.11
CA VAL A 352 26.05 -10.41 1.10
C VAL A 352 25.36 -9.25 1.81
N VAL A 353 24.03 -9.19 1.77
CA VAL A 353 23.25 -8.09 2.32
C VAL A 353 22.53 -8.53 3.59
N GLY A 354 22.73 -7.78 4.67
CA GLY A 354 22.16 -8.06 5.97
C GLY A 354 23.13 -8.75 6.94
N GLY A 355 22.80 -8.68 8.23
CA GLY A 355 23.66 -9.12 9.33
C GLY A 355 23.69 -10.65 9.57
N PRO A 356 24.50 -11.11 10.54
CA PRO A 356 24.68 -12.54 10.86
C PRO A 356 23.40 -13.26 11.26
N SER A 357 22.40 -12.53 11.78
CA SER A 357 21.09 -13.07 12.15
C SER A 357 20.26 -13.53 10.94
N GLY A 358 20.49 -12.93 9.76
CA GLY A 358 19.87 -13.32 8.50
C GLY A 358 20.72 -14.33 7.74
N ILE A 359 21.98 -13.98 7.48
CA ILE A 359 22.95 -14.84 6.79
C ILE A 359 24.15 -15.07 7.73
N PRO A 360 24.31 -16.27 8.31
CA PRO A 360 25.40 -16.57 9.22
C PRO A 360 26.78 -16.34 8.60
N ALA A 361 27.78 -16.00 9.42
CA ALA A 361 29.16 -15.77 8.95
C ALA A 361 29.81 -17.02 8.32
N SER A 362 29.31 -18.22 8.64
CA SER A 362 29.73 -19.46 7.99
C SER A 362 29.44 -19.50 6.49
N VAL A 363 28.41 -18.78 6.04
CA VAL A 363 28.09 -18.64 4.60
C VAL A 363 29.19 -17.84 3.89
N ASP A 364 29.71 -16.76 4.49
CA ASP A 364 30.81 -16.01 3.90
C ASP A 364 32.07 -16.88 3.74
N ALA A 365 32.35 -17.72 4.74
CA ALA A 365 33.44 -18.68 4.68
C ALA A 365 33.22 -19.72 3.57
N ALA A 366 32.01 -20.25 3.43
CA ALA A 366 31.67 -21.21 2.37
C ALA A 366 31.77 -20.60 0.96
N LEU A 367 31.33 -19.35 0.79
CA LEU A 367 31.45 -18.62 -0.48
C LEU A 367 32.93 -18.35 -0.84
N ARG A 368 33.76 -17.95 0.15
CA ARG A 368 35.20 -17.78 -0.07
C ARG A 368 35.90 -19.11 -0.39
N ALA A 369 35.53 -20.20 0.28
CA ALA A 369 36.05 -21.54 0.00
C ALA A 369 35.67 -22.03 -1.41
N ALA A 370 34.50 -21.63 -1.91
CA ALA A 370 34.09 -21.84 -3.30
C ALA A 370 34.78 -20.87 -4.29
N GLY A 371 35.71 -20.03 -3.84
CA GLY A 371 36.47 -19.10 -4.67
C GLY A 371 35.76 -17.78 -5.01
N CYS A 372 34.70 -17.39 -4.28
CA CYS A 372 34.07 -16.07 -4.44
C CYS A 372 34.89 -14.98 -3.73
N LYS A 373 34.99 -13.79 -4.32
CA LYS A 373 35.30 -12.57 -3.56
C LYS A 373 34.03 -12.13 -2.82
N VAL A 374 34.07 -12.08 -1.48
CA VAL A 374 32.87 -11.81 -0.67
C VAL A 374 32.99 -10.45 0.01
N ASP A 375 32.03 -9.57 -0.24
CA ASP A 375 31.83 -8.30 0.45
C ASP A 375 30.51 -8.33 1.22
N ARG A 376 30.54 -8.05 2.52
CA ARG A 376 29.32 -8.03 3.33
C ARG A 376 28.92 -6.59 3.61
N ILE A 377 27.67 -6.27 3.31
CA ILE A 377 27.04 -5.00 3.64
C ILE A 377 25.97 -5.29 4.68
N ALA A 378 26.32 -5.02 5.93
CA ALA A 378 25.46 -5.18 7.09
C ALA A 378 25.67 -3.98 8.01
N GLY A 379 24.69 -3.07 8.04
CA GLY A 379 24.60 -2.08 9.11
C GLY A 379 24.10 -2.71 10.41
N ALA A 380 24.18 -1.98 11.52
CA ALA A 380 23.53 -2.37 12.77
C ALA A 380 21.99 -2.39 12.64
N THR A 381 21.46 -1.68 11.64
CA THR A 381 20.04 -1.65 11.26
C THR A 381 19.89 -1.77 9.74
N GLN A 382 18.68 -2.12 9.26
CA GLN A 382 18.36 -2.15 7.83
C GLN A 382 18.54 -0.78 7.17
N ARG A 383 18.28 0.31 7.91
CA ARG A 383 18.52 1.68 7.45
C ARG A 383 20.00 1.94 7.18
N GLU A 384 20.87 1.52 8.10
CA GLU A 384 22.31 1.70 7.93
C GLU A 384 22.83 0.83 6.77
N THR A 385 22.31 -0.38 6.60
CA THR A 385 22.58 -1.22 5.41
C THR A 385 22.24 -0.46 4.11
N ARG A 386 21.08 0.19 4.04
CA ARG A 386 20.66 1.02 2.90
C ARG A 386 21.56 2.23 2.69
N GLU A 387 21.88 2.99 3.74
CA GLU A 387 22.77 4.16 3.65
C GLU A 387 24.16 3.78 3.11
N ILE A 388 24.67 2.60 3.49
CA ILE A 388 25.92 2.07 2.93
C ILE A 388 25.79 1.78 1.42
N LEU A 389 24.68 1.17 0.98
CA LEU A 389 24.42 0.89 -0.44
C LEU A 389 24.25 2.17 -1.26
N GLU A 390 23.53 3.16 -0.75
CA GLU A 390 23.35 4.47 -1.41
C GLU A 390 24.69 5.22 -1.53
N ALA A 391 25.52 5.19 -0.48
CA ALA A 391 26.84 5.80 -0.52
C ALA A 391 27.73 5.17 -1.60
N LEU A 392 27.63 3.85 -1.82
CA LEU A 392 28.33 3.15 -2.91
C LEU A 392 27.85 3.59 -4.29
N VAL A 393 26.53 3.73 -4.47
CA VAL A 393 25.93 4.24 -5.71
C VAL A 393 26.42 5.65 -6.03
N LEU A 394 26.34 6.56 -5.05
CA LEU A 394 26.76 7.95 -5.20
C LEU A 394 28.25 8.07 -5.52
N GLN A 395 29.08 7.21 -4.94
CA GLN A 395 30.53 7.18 -5.20
C GLN A 395 30.88 6.43 -6.50
N GLY A 396 29.92 5.80 -7.17
CA GLY A 396 30.16 4.92 -8.30
C GLY A 396 30.99 3.68 -7.95
N LYS A 397 31.09 3.34 -6.66
CA LYS A 397 31.87 2.19 -6.18
C LYS A 397 30.96 0.98 -6.11
N ARG A 398 31.33 -0.08 -6.84
CA ARG A 398 30.57 -1.33 -6.82
C ARG A 398 30.70 -2.03 -5.46
N PHE A 399 31.90 -2.13 -4.89
CA PHE A 399 32.11 -2.83 -3.63
C PHE A 399 32.57 -1.87 -2.54
N ARG A 400 32.23 -2.19 -1.29
CA ARG A 400 32.70 -1.48 -0.10
C ARG A 400 34.15 -1.79 0.20
N ASN A 401 34.52 -3.07 0.16
CA ASN A 401 35.82 -3.55 0.62
C ASN A 401 36.64 -4.29 -0.46
N LEU A 402 36.05 -4.60 -1.61
CA LEU A 402 36.78 -5.24 -2.71
C LEU A 402 37.35 -4.18 -3.65
N GLN A 403 38.59 -4.38 -4.08
CA GLN A 403 39.23 -3.58 -5.12
C GLN A 403 38.89 -4.09 -6.52
#